data_AF-A0A1B7UF34-F1
#
_entry.id   AF-A0A1B7UF34-F1
#
_cell.length_a   1.000
_cell.length_b   1.000
_cell.length_c   1.000
_cell.angle_alpha   90.00
_cell.angle_beta   90.00
_cell.angle_gamma   90.00
#
_symmetry.space_group_name_H-M   'P 1'
#
loop_
_entity.id
_entity.type
_entity.pdbx_description
1 polymer ?
#
loop_
_entity_poly.entity_id
_entity_poly.type
_entity_poly.pdbx_seq_one_letter_code
_entity_poly.pdbx_strand_id
1 'polypeptide(L)'
;MNKDQVEAHSLFNSMQKTQVLLDEFEKLRPNWKGSIIRFASMLLGMAFILFMYPEVAQPPVSYVFLILIFGMNSELHSESKRINKRIDALHKLLKDDV
;
A
#
# COMPACT_ATOMS: atom_id res chain seq x y z
N MET A 1 -6.06 12.02 -45.72
CA MET A 1 -5.98 11.17 -44.51
C MET A 1 -7.40 10.72 -44.21
N ASN A 2 -7.70 9.42 -44.32
CA ASN A 2 -9.06 8.90 -44.17
C ASN A 2 -9.50 8.97 -42.70
N LYS A 3 -10.72 9.44 -42.44
CA LYS A 3 -11.32 9.56 -41.09
C LYS A 3 -11.18 8.28 -40.28
N ASP A 4 -11.38 7.13 -40.93
CA ASP A 4 -11.30 5.80 -40.30
C ASP A 4 -9.91 5.46 -39.78
N GLN A 5 -8.84 5.96 -40.42
CA GLN A 5 -7.47 5.78 -39.95
C GLN A 5 -7.14 6.66 -38.75
N VAL A 6 -7.76 7.85 -38.67
CA VAL A 6 -7.61 8.77 -37.52
C VAL A 6 -8.37 8.23 -36.32
N GLU A 7 -9.58 7.71 -36.52
CA GLU A 7 -10.36 7.04 -35.48
C GLU A 7 -9.64 5.79 -34.97
N ALA A 8 -9.19 4.90 -35.85
CA ALA A 8 -8.44 3.71 -35.45
C ALA A 8 -7.15 4.05 -34.68
N HIS A 9 -6.44 5.11 -35.06
CA HIS A 9 -5.23 5.53 -34.37
C HIS A 9 -5.53 6.14 -32.99
N SER A 10 -6.62 6.92 -32.88
CA SER A 10 -7.06 7.48 -31.60
C SER A 10 -7.51 6.41 -30.61
N LEU A 11 -8.21 5.39 -31.11
CA LEU A 11 -8.74 4.26 -30.35
C LEU A 11 -7.60 3.32 -29.90
N PHE A 12 -6.57 3.14 -30.72
CA PHE A 12 -5.37 2.41 -30.31
C PHE A 12 -4.59 3.16 -29.22
N ASN A 13 -4.52 4.49 -29.32
CA ASN A 13 -3.83 5.33 -28.34
C ASN A 13 -4.54 5.36 -26.98
N SER A 14 -5.88 5.35 -26.96
CA SER A 14 -6.65 5.26 -25.72
C SER A 14 -6.47 3.89 -25.07
N MET A 15 -6.55 2.79 -25.83
CA MET A 15 -6.28 1.44 -25.30
C MET A 15 -4.87 1.31 -24.70
N GLN A 16 -3.86 1.88 -25.37
CA GLN A 16 -2.48 1.84 -24.87
C GLN A 16 -2.31 2.65 -23.58
N LYS A 17 -2.93 3.82 -23.49
CA LYS A 17 -2.95 4.62 -22.24
C LYS A 17 -3.66 3.89 -21.10
N THR A 18 -4.79 3.25 -21.38
CA THR A 18 -5.54 2.46 -20.39
C THR A 18 -4.72 1.28 -19.89
N GLN A 19 -3.98 0.58 -20.78
CA GLN A 19 -3.07 -0.48 -20.38
C GLN A 19 -1.93 0.01 -19.48
N VAL A 20 -1.30 1.14 -19.82
CA VAL A 20 -0.23 1.72 -18.99
C VAL A 20 -0.74 2.09 -17.59
N LEU A 21 -1.94 2.68 -17.50
CA LEU A 21 -2.57 3.04 -16.24
C LEU A 21 -2.99 1.80 -15.41
N LEU A 22 -3.46 0.73 -16.06
CA LEU A 22 -3.73 -0.56 -15.43
C LEU A 22 -2.45 -1.18 -14.87
N ASP A 23 -1.37 -1.12 -15.62
CA ASP A 23 -0.06 -1.67 -15.24
C ASP A 23 0.56 -0.88 -14.06
N GLU A 24 0.38 0.44 -14.02
CA GLU A 24 0.70 1.27 -12.85
C GLU A 24 -0.17 0.92 -11.63
N PHE A 25 -1.47 0.71 -11.83
CA PHE A 25 -2.41 0.32 -10.77
C PHE A 25 -2.07 -1.06 -10.17
N GLU A 26 -1.62 -2.00 -11.00
CA GLU A 26 -1.22 -3.34 -10.60
C GLU A 26 0.14 -3.35 -9.90
N LYS A 27 1.11 -2.55 -10.36
CA LYS A 27 2.39 -2.32 -9.64
C LYS A 27 2.18 -1.64 -8.28
N LEU A 28 1.12 -0.85 -8.14
CA LEU A 28 0.74 -0.24 -6.86
C LEU A 28 -0.02 -1.21 -5.93
N ARG A 29 -0.27 -2.47 -6.35
CA ARG A 29 -0.94 -3.47 -5.53
C ARG A 29 -0.18 -3.65 -4.20
N PRO A 30 -0.82 -3.33 -3.07
CA PRO A 30 -0.18 -3.43 -1.77
C PRO A 30 0.08 -4.91 -1.43
N ASN A 31 1.27 -5.19 -0.90
CA ASN A 31 1.67 -6.54 -0.50
C ASN A 31 1.30 -6.78 0.97
N TRP A 32 0.00 -6.78 1.26
CA TRP A 32 -0.56 -6.92 2.60
C TRP A 32 -0.08 -8.19 3.31
N LYS A 33 0.23 -9.25 2.54
CA LYS A 33 0.72 -10.51 3.10
C LYS A 33 2.00 -10.31 3.90
N GLY A 34 2.96 -9.55 3.37
CA GLY A 34 4.23 -9.26 4.05
C GLY A 34 4.04 -8.36 5.27
N SER A 35 3.20 -7.34 5.16
CA SER A 35 2.90 -6.39 6.24
C SER A 35 2.19 -7.08 7.40
N ILE A 36 1.17 -7.90 7.11
CA ILE A 36 0.42 -8.69 8.10
C ILE A 36 1.33 -9.71 8.79
N ILE A 37 2.20 -10.43 8.05
CA ILE A 37 3.12 -11.39 8.66
C ILE A 37 4.11 -10.70 9.61
N ARG A 38 4.68 -9.55 9.23
CA ARG A 38 5.54 -8.76 10.12
C ARG A 38 4.80 -8.35 11.38
N PHE A 39 3.59 -7.82 11.24
CA PHE A 39 2.77 -7.38 12.37
C PHE A 39 2.43 -8.54 13.31
N ALA A 40 2.01 -9.67 12.77
CA ALA A 40 1.69 -10.87 13.55
C ALA A 40 2.93 -11.43 14.27
N SER A 41 4.07 -11.52 13.57
CA SER A 41 5.32 -12.02 14.16
C SER A 41 5.82 -11.14 15.31
N MET A 42 5.65 -9.82 15.19
CA MET A 42 6.07 -8.87 16.21
C MET A 42 5.15 -8.92 17.44
N LEU A 43 3.83 -8.99 17.25
CA LEU A 43 2.88 -9.18 18.35
C LEU A 43 3.13 -10.48 19.10
N LEU A 44 3.40 -11.58 18.38
CA LEU A 44 3.76 -12.86 18.98
C LEU A 44 5.08 -12.78 19.76
N GLY A 45 6.10 -12.13 19.20
CA GLY A 45 7.37 -11.92 19.89
C GLY A 45 7.22 -11.09 21.16
N MET A 46 6.42 -10.03 21.10
CA MET A 46 6.12 -9.17 22.25
C MET A 46 5.34 -9.91 23.33
N ALA A 47 4.32 -10.72 22.95
CA ALA A 47 3.59 -11.57 23.87
C ALA A 47 4.48 -12.63 24.53
N PHE A 48 5.39 -13.23 23.75
CA PHE A 48 6.36 -14.21 24.27
C PHE A 48 7.32 -13.58 25.29
N ILE A 49 7.85 -12.40 25.01
CA ILE A 49 8.73 -11.67 25.94
C ILE A 49 7.99 -11.32 27.22
N LEU A 50 6.74 -10.84 27.12
CA LEU A 50 5.93 -10.51 28.30
C LEU A 50 5.59 -11.74 29.15
N PHE A 51 5.43 -12.91 28.51
CA PHE A 51 5.19 -14.17 29.21
C PHE A 51 6.44 -14.68 29.94
N MET A 52 7.61 -14.64 29.30
CA MET A 52 8.88 -15.10 29.88
C MET A 52 9.47 -14.09 30.88
N TYR A 53 9.31 -12.80 30.64
CA TYR A 53 9.90 -11.70 31.40
C TYR A 53 8.85 -10.62 31.68
N PRO A 54 7.95 -10.86 32.64
CA PRO A 54 6.90 -9.90 32.99
C PRO A 54 7.45 -8.58 33.55
N GLU A 55 8.69 -8.59 34.04
CA GLU A 55 9.44 -7.42 34.52
C GLU A 55 9.60 -6.33 33.44
N VAL A 56 9.61 -6.73 32.17
CA VAL A 56 9.73 -5.82 31.01
C VAL A 56 8.46 -4.95 30.85
N ALA A 57 7.32 -5.38 31.42
CA ALA A 57 6.09 -4.58 31.46
C ALA A 57 6.16 -3.43 32.47
N GLN A 58 7.15 -3.44 33.37
CA GLN A 58 7.30 -2.39 34.38
C GLN A 58 8.10 -1.20 33.84
N PRO A 59 7.76 0.02 34.26
CA PRO A 59 8.60 1.19 34.00
C PRO A 59 9.99 0.99 34.63
N PRO A 60 11.08 1.46 34.00
CA PRO A 60 11.13 2.27 32.77
C PRO A 60 11.26 1.45 31.48
N VAL A 61 11.45 0.12 31.59
CA VAL A 61 11.75 -0.76 30.44
C VAL A 61 10.58 -0.83 29.46
N SER A 62 9.35 -0.72 29.96
CA SER A 62 8.14 -0.71 29.15
C SER A 62 8.07 0.45 28.13
N TYR A 63 8.83 1.53 28.32
CA TYR A 63 8.92 2.63 27.35
C TYR A 63 9.57 2.22 26.03
N VAL A 64 10.37 1.16 26.00
CA VAL A 64 10.92 0.60 24.76
C VAL A 64 9.79 0.12 23.84
N PHE A 65 8.69 -0.40 24.39
CA PHE A 65 7.52 -0.77 23.59
C PHE A 65 6.84 0.43 22.94
N LEU A 66 6.83 1.59 23.59
CA LEU A 66 6.28 2.82 22.99
C LEU A 66 7.10 3.24 21.77
N ILE A 67 8.43 3.17 21.83
CA ILE A 67 9.30 3.47 20.70
C ILE A 67 9.07 2.50 19.54
N LEU A 68 8.93 1.20 19.85
CA LEU A 68 8.63 0.17 18.86
C LEU A 68 7.27 0.38 18.19
N ILE A 69 6.23 0.69 18.96
CA ILE A 69 4.88 0.99 18.46
C ILE A 69 4.90 2.27 17.61
N PHE A 70 5.65 3.30 18.03
CA PHE A 70 5.72 4.55 17.29
C PHE A 70 6.43 4.41 15.94
N GLY A 71 7.51 3.62 15.87
CA GLY A 71 8.22 3.31 14.63
C GLY A 71 7.31 2.68 13.56
N MET A 72 6.41 1.79 13.97
CA MET A 72 5.47 1.10 13.06
C MET A 72 4.43 2.04 12.44
N ASN A 73 4.03 3.11 13.15
CA ASN A 73 3.05 4.06 12.62
C ASN A 73 3.57 4.81 11.37
N SER A 74 4.89 4.93 11.22
CA SER A 74 5.50 5.56 10.03
C SER A 74 5.34 4.69 8.77
N GLU A 75 5.39 3.36 8.89
CA GLU A 75 5.17 2.44 7.77
C GLU A 75 3.71 2.49 7.28
N LEU A 76 2.75 2.57 8.22
CA LEU A 76 1.32 2.70 7.95
C LEU A 76 0.98 3.97 7.15
N HIS A 77 1.66 5.09 7.42
CA HIS A 77 1.44 6.32 6.67
C HIS A 77 1.91 6.22 5.21
N SER A 78 2.96 5.44 4.95
CA SER A 78 3.44 5.17 3.59
C SER A 78 2.46 4.31 2.79
N GLU A 79 1.82 3.33 3.44
CA GLU A 79 0.78 2.49 2.83
C GLU A 79 -0.48 3.32 2.50
N SER A 80 -0.88 4.22 3.40
CA SER A 80 -2.04 5.11 3.17
C SER A 80 -1.85 6.03 1.96
N LYS A 81 -0.64 6.62 1.78
CA LYS A 81 -0.31 7.40 0.57
C LYS A 81 -0.38 6.55 -0.70
N ARG A 82 0.03 5.28 -0.64
CA ARG A 82 -0.01 4.35 -1.78
C ARG A 82 -1.44 3.97 -2.16
N ILE A 83 -2.33 3.81 -1.18
CA ILE A 83 -3.76 3.56 -1.39
C ILE A 83 -4.44 4.77 -2.04
N ASN A 84 -4.18 5.99 -1.56
CA ASN A 84 -4.73 7.21 -2.17
C ASN A 84 -4.27 7.39 -3.62
N LYS A 85 -2.99 7.15 -3.93
CA LYS A 85 -2.51 7.16 -5.33
C LYS A 85 -3.21 6.13 -6.21
N ARG A 86 -3.57 4.97 -5.65
CA ARG A 86 -4.34 3.93 -6.33
C ARG A 86 -5.77 4.39 -6.65
N ILE A 87 -6.41 5.05 -5.69
CA ILE A 87 -7.75 5.64 -5.85
C ILE A 87 -7.73 6.75 -6.90
N ASP A 88 -6.73 7.64 -6.86
CA ASP A 88 -6.57 8.69 -7.87
C ASP A 88 -6.32 8.13 -9.28
N ALA A 89 -5.53 7.06 -9.40
CA ALA A 89 -5.28 6.38 -10.67
C ALA A 89 -6.56 5.71 -11.23
N LEU A 90 -7.34 5.05 -10.36
CA LEU A 90 -8.66 4.53 -10.73
C LEU A 90 -9.62 5.64 -11.14
N HIS A 91 -9.61 6.76 -10.43
CA HIS A 91 -10.52 7.86 -10.70
C HIS A 91 -10.21 8.55 -12.04
N LYS A 92 -8.92 8.64 -12.42
CA LYS A 92 -8.49 9.08 -13.74
C LYS A 92 -8.93 8.12 -14.85
N LEU A 93 -8.75 6.82 -14.64
CA LEU A 93 -9.21 5.78 -15.56
C LEU A 93 -10.73 5.87 -15.83
N LEU A 94 -11.53 6.04 -14.77
CA LEU A 94 -12.99 6.17 -14.87
C LEU A 94 -13.48 7.48 -15.49
N LYS A 95 -12.66 8.54 -15.41
CA LYS A 95 -13.02 9.87 -15.93
C LYS A 95 -12.58 10.07 -17.39
N ASP A 96 -11.56 9.35 -17.85
CA ASP A 96 -11.16 9.33 -19.27
C ASP A 96 -12.06 8.41 -20.13
N ASP A 97 -12.88 7.56 -19.50
CA ASP A 97 -13.85 6.65 -20.15
C ASP A 97 -15.27 7.25 -20.32
N VAL A 98 -15.51 8.48 -19.82
CA VAL A 98 -16.78 9.26 -19.96
C VAL A 98 -16.53 10.53 -20.76
#